data_AF-A0A2V6NY61-F1
#
_entry.id   AF-A0A2V6NY61-F1
#
_cell.length_a   1.000
_cell.length_b   1.000
_cell.length_c   1.000
_cell.angle_alpha   90.00
_cell.angle_beta   90.00
_cell.angle_gamma   90.00
#
_symmetry.space_group_name_H-M   'P 1'
#
loop_
_entity.id
_entity.type
_entity.pdbx_description
1 polymer ?
#
loop_
_entity_poly.entity_id
_entity_poly.type
_entity_poly.pdbx_seq_one_letter_code
_entity_poly.pdbx_strand_id
1 'polypeptide(L)'
;MTLLPRGGYARRLWGYLGEMYPLEQRVPGAALLALAVAGLFRRIHGIAGGGIGPATLLAAWNAFTFLLVLRLMDELKDQEVDRALFPDRPLPSGRIEEADIVFSLRVASILFLAPNLASPATALAAALVLGWALLMVRWFFVPAIMRPNLLLTLATHNPIVPLLALDLVVVVAAGERIPLAHVRWVPALLLVAMVWAISFAWEIARKIRSAAEENEYVTYSRLLGRRGAVALAAAAQTVSFAIGLYLWRSLGLHWVFPALVAGAWAGAMWAHARFLIDPSPATPKLRRPAEGYAVAVLLAAAAGSWLPS
;
A
#
# COMPACT_ATOMS: atom_id res chain seq x y z
N MET A 1 -19.20 -5.48 26.80
CA MET A 1 -17.72 -5.43 26.78
C MET A 1 -17.29 -4.01 27.09
N THR A 2 -16.42 -3.81 28.08
CA THR A 2 -15.81 -2.50 28.35
C THR A 2 -15.01 -2.06 27.13
N LEU A 3 -15.38 -0.92 26.54
CA LEU A 3 -14.72 -0.33 25.36
C LEU A 3 -13.40 0.37 25.69
N LEU A 4 -12.99 0.31 26.95
CA LEU A 4 -11.80 0.97 27.46
C LEU A 4 -10.76 -0.08 27.86
N PRO A 5 -9.48 0.16 27.53
CA PRO A 5 -8.37 -0.69 27.95
C PRO A 5 -8.24 -0.79 29.47
N ARG A 6 -7.81 -1.94 29.96
CA ARG A 6 -7.38 -2.12 31.35
C ARG A 6 -5.95 -1.62 31.58
N GLY A 7 -5.54 -1.51 32.84
CA GLY A 7 -4.16 -1.19 33.22
C GLY A 7 -3.14 -2.03 32.46
N GLY A 8 -2.01 -1.43 32.07
CA GLY A 8 -0.98 -2.06 31.24
C GLY A 8 -1.17 -1.96 29.72
N TYR A 9 -2.22 -1.27 29.25
CA TYR A 9 -2.50 -1.03 27.83
C TYR A 9 -1.29 -0.60 27.02
N ALA A 10 -0.56 0.44 27.46
CA ALA A 10 0.58 0.98 26.71
C ALA A 10 1.67 -0.07 26.45
N ARG A 11 1.94 -0.95 27.44
CA ARG A 11 2.91 -2.04 27.31
C ARG A 11 2.43 -3.10 26.32
N ARG A 12 1.15 -3.49 26.40
CA ARG A 12 0.55 -4.46 25.48
C ARG A 12 0.53 -3.93 24.04
N LEU A 13 0.11 -2.68 23.86
CA LEU A 13 0.12 -2.02 22.55
C LEU A 13 1.53 -1.91 21.98
N TRP A 14 2.53 -1.53 22.78
CA TRP A 14 3.91 -1.46 22.32
C TRP A 14 4.44 -2.81 21.82
N GLY A 15 4.18 -3.88 22.58
CA GLY A 15 4.50 -5.24 22.16
C GLY A 15 3.79 -5.64 20.86
N TYR A 16 2.50 -5.31 20.75
CA TYR A 16 1.72 -5.55 19.54
C TYR A 16 2.29 -4.78 18.32
N LEU A 17 2.60 -3.50 18.46
CA LEU A 17 3.13 -2.69 17.36
C LEU A 17 4.50 -3.21 16.91
N GLY A 18 5.38 -3.62 17.83
CA GLY A 18 6.68 -4.19 17.48
C GLY A 18 6.59 -5.46 16.61
N GLU A 19 5.53 -6.26 16.78
CA GLU A 19 5.36 -7.52 16.03
C GLU A 19 4.49 -7.34 14.78
N MET A 20 3.35 -6.65 14.91
CA MET A 20 2.31 -6.61 13.89
C MET A 20 2.34 -5.35 13.02
N TYR A 21 3.01 -4.29 13.49
CA TYR A 21 3.14 -3.03 12.76
C TYR A 21 4.51 -2.35 13.03
N PRO A 22 5.63 -3.03 12.70
CA PRO A 22 6.99 -2.60 13.06
C PRO A 22 7.27 -1.19 12.53
N LEU A 23 7.45 -0.24 13.44
CA LEU A 23 7.52 1.18 13.13
C LEU A 23 8.73 1.51 12.25
N GLU A 24 9.84 0.80 12.44
CA GLU A 24 11.07 0.93 11.66
C GLU A 24 10.90 0.58 10.18
N GLN A 25 9.87 -0.17 9.81
CA GLN A 25 9.52 -0.47 8.42
C GLN A 25 8.37 0.42 7.93
N ARG A 26 7.37 0.66 8.78
CA ARG A 26 6.14 1.36 8.40
C ARG A 26 6.34 2.86 8.24
N VAL A 27 7.16 3.49 9.11
CA VAL A 27 7.43 4.93 9.04
C VAL A 27 8.22 5.27 7.77
N PRO A 28 9.35 4.61 7.42
CA PRO A 28 10.06 4.91 6.18
C PRO A 28 9.23 4.63 4.93
N GLY A 29 8.43 3.56 4.92
CA GLY A 29 7.56 3.24 3.79
C GLY A 29 6.49 4.31 3.54
N ALA A 30 5.82 4.78 4.61
CA ALA A 30 4.83 5.85 4.53
C ALA A 30 5.46 7.19 4.11
N ALA A 31 6.62 7.53 4.66
CA ALA A 31 7.37 8.72 4.28
C ALA A 31 7.78 8.66 2.80
N LEU A 32 8.33 7.54 2.34
CA LEU A 32 8.74 7.35 0.95
C LEU A 32 7.57 7.49 -0.03
N LEU A 33 6.43 6.88 0.28
CA LEU A 33 5.21 7.03 -0.53
C LEU A 33 4.77 8.50 -0.60
N ALA A 34 4.76 9.21 0.53
CA ALA A 34 4.38 10.61 0.58
C ALA A 34 5.35 11.52 -0.18
N LEU A 35 6.66 11.26 -0.10
CA LEU A 35 7.69 11.99 -0.84
C LEU A 35 7.53 11.79 -2.35
N ALA A 36 7.26 10.55 -2.79
CA ALA A 36 7.01 10.22 -4.18
C ALA A 36 5.76 10.94 -4.73
N VAL A 37 4.64 10.86 -3.99
CA VAL A 37 3.38 11.50 -4.40
C VAL A 37 3.51 13.02 -4.40
N ALA A 38 4.04 13.62 -3.33
CA ALA A 38 4.19 15.06 -3.23
C ALA A 38 5.16 15.62 -4.28
N GLY A 39 6.31 14.97 -4.47
CA GLY A 39 7.32 15.37 -5.44
C GLY A 39 6.78 15.34 -6.88
N LEU A 40 6.15 14.24 -7.29
CA LEU A 40 5.54 14.15 -8.62
C LEU A 40 4.37 15.12 -8.78
N PHE A 41 3.52 15.29 -7.77
CA PHE A 41 2.42 16.26 -7.82
C PHE A 41 2.92 17.69 -8.03
N ARG A 42 3.99 18.11 -7.34
CA ARG A 42 4.59 19.45 -7.53
C ARG A 42 5.16 19.61 -8.93
N ARG A 43 5.86 18.60 -9.46
CA ARG A 43 6.37 18.61 -10.85
C ARG A 43 5.24 18.69 -11.88
N ILE A 44 4.13 18.00 -11.65
CA ILE A 44 2.91 18.10 -12.48
C ILE A 44 2.44 19.57 -12.58
N HIS A 45 2.53 20.33 -11.49
CA HIS A 45 2.06 21.72 -11.44
C HIS A 45 3.17 22.77 -11.64
N GLY A 46 4.38 22.35 -12.03
CA GLY A 46 5.51 23.28 -12.22
C GLY A 46 5.99 23.96 -10.92
N ILE A 47 5.65 23.39 -9.76
CA ILE A 47 6.07 23.92 -8.46
C ILE A 47 7.50 23.48 -8.18
N ALA A 48 8.38 24.45 -7.92
CA ALA A 48 9.75 24.20 -7.53
C ALA A 48 9.83 23.65 -6.11
N GLY A 49 10.77 22.73 -5.87
CA GLY A 49 11.01 22.13 -4.56
C GLY A 49 10.25 20.81 -4.36
N GLY A 50 10.97 19.70 -4.45
CA GLY A 50 10.43 18.40 -4.07
C GLY A 50 10.34 18.18 -2.55
N GLY A 51 10.96 19.06 -1.75
CA GLY A 51 11.30 18.87 -0.34
C GLY A 51 10.16 18.53 0.64
N ILE A 52 10.57 18.32 1.89
CA ILE A 52 9.66 18.05 3.01
C ILE A 52 8.94 19.35 3.39
N GLY A 53 7.62 19.36 3.27
CA GLY A 53 6.76 20.46 3.72
C GLY A 53 5.55 19.94 4.50
N PRO A 54 4.70 20.84 5.06
CA PRO A 54 3.52 20.45 5.83
C PRO A 54 2.59 19.49 5.06
N ALA A 55 2.41 19.73 3.75
CA ALA A 55 1.63 18.86 2.87
C ALA A 55 2.21 17.44 2.77
N THR A 56 3.54 17.33 2.63
CA THR A 56 4.25 16.05 2.57
C THR A 56 4.18 15.30 3.91
N LEU A 57 4.32 16.03 5.03
CA LEU A 57 4.21 15.45 6.38
C LEU A 57 2.80 14.94 6.66
N LEU A 58 1.76 15.69 6.25
CA LEU A 58 0.37 15.25 6.37
C LEU A 58 0.08 14.05 5.47
N ALA A 59 0.61 14.00 4.26
CA ALA A 59 0.50 12.82 3.39
C ALA A 59 1.20 11.59 4.00
N ALA A 60 2.38 11.76 4.61
CA ALA A 60 3.07 10.67 5.32
C ALA A 60 2.28 10.21 6.55
N TRP A 61 1.69 11.14 7.28
CA TRP A 61 0.81 10.86 8.41
C TRP A 61 -0.43 10.08 7.99
N ASN A 62 -1.12 10.51 6.92
CA ASN A 62 -2.27 9.81 6.37
C ASN A 62 -1.89 8.40 5.93
N ALA A 63 -0.81 8.22 5.17
CA ALA A 63 -0.34 6.90 4.76
C ALA A 63 -0.04 6.00 5.97
N PHE A 64 0.69 6.50 6.97
CA PHE A 64 1.05 5.73 8.16
C PHE A 64 -0.15 5.36 9.03
N THR A 65 -1.01 6.33 9.35
CA THR A 65 -2.16 6.13 10.25
C THR A 65 -3.26 5.31 9.58
N PHE A 66 -3.50 5.52 8.29
CA PHE A 66 -4.47 4.73 7.54
C PHE A 66 -4.06 3.26 7.41
N LEU A 67 -2.78 2.99 7.14
CA LEU A 67 -2.27 1.62 7.13
C LEU A 67 -2.34 0.96 8.51
N LEU A 68 -2.21 1.71 9.60
CA LEU A 68 -2.45 1.23 10.95
C LEU A 68 -3.93 0.91 11.18
N VAL A 69 -4.85 1.76 10.71
CA VAL A 69 -6.30 1.49 10.75
C VAL A 69 -6.62 0.17 10.07
N LEU A 70 -6.15 -0.04 8.83
CA LEU A 70 -6.34 -1.32 8.12
C LEU A 70 -5.78 -2.50 8.91
N ARG A 71 -4.59 -2.35 9.50
CA ARG A 71 -3.97 -3.42 10.29
C ARG A 71 -4.80 -3.80 11.51
N LEU A 72 -5.30 -2.82 12.26
CA LEU A 72 -6.13 -3.04 13.44
C LEU A 72 -7.50 -3.63 13.07
N MET A 73 -8.06 -3.23 11.92
CA MET A 73 -9.28 -3.82 11.38
C MET A 73 -9.08 -5.29 11.02
N ASP A 74 -7.94 -5.63 10.43
CA ASP A 74 -7.59 -7.02 10.10
C ASP A 74 -7.50 -7.91 11.34
N GLU A 75 -6.95 -7.43 12.47
CA GLU A 75 -6.90 -8.23 13.72
C GLU A 75 -8.29 -8.62 14.24
N LEU A 76 -9.24 -7.67 14.21
CA LEU A 76 -10.61 -7.93 14.67
C LEU A 76 -11.35 -8.83 13.68
N LYS A 77 -11.11 -8.63 12.39
CA LYS A 77 -11.73 -9.40 11.30
C LYS A 77 -11.25 -10.85 11.27
N ASP A 78 -9.95 -11.08 11.46
CA ASP A 78 -9.33 -12.41 11.33
C ASP A 78 -9.25 -13.16 12.68
N GLN A 79 -9.81 -12.62 13.77
CA GLN A 79 -9.68 -13.13 15.14
C GLN A 79 -9.98 -14.64 15.28
N GLU A 80 -11.10 -15.12 14.74
CA GLU A 80 -11.49 -16.55 14.85
C GLU A 80 -10.51 -17.46 14.10
N VAL A 81 -10.10 -17.05 12.90
CA VAL A 81 -9.17 -17.80 12.05
C VAL A 81 -7.77 -17.80 12.67
N ASP A 82 -7.32 -16.66 13.17
CA ASP A 82 -6.03 -16.50 13.81
C ASP A 82 -5.95 -17.29 15.13
N ARG A 83 -7.05 -17.41 15.89
CA ARG A 83 -7.11 -18.30 17.06
C ARG A 83 -6.90 -19.76 16.70
N ALA A 84 -7.44 -20.21 15.57
CA ALA A 84 -7.31 -21.60 15.14
C ALA A 84 -5.94 -21.90 14.50
N LEU A 85 -5.39 -20.97 13.71
CA LEU A 85 -4.23 -21.22 12.85
C LEU A 85 -2.93 -20.57 13.33
N PHE A 86 -3.01 -19.50 14.13
CA PHE A 86 -1.86 -18.71 14.56
C PHE A 86 -1.97 -18.33 16.05
N PRO A 87 -2.02 -19.33 16.95
CA PRO A 87 -2.27 -19.11 18.38
C PRO A 87 -1.20 -18.23 19.05
N ASP A 88 0.01 -18.17 18.48
CA ASP A 88 1.12 -17.37 19.02
C ASP A 88 0.99 -15.86 18.77
N ARG A 89 0.12 -15.43 17.84
CA ARG A 89 -0.09 -13.99 17.52
C ARG A 89 -0.61 -13.23 18.74
N PRO A 90 -0.35 -11.91 18.85
CA PRO A 90 -0.61 -11.17 20.09
C PRO A 90 -2.06 -11.24 20.59
N LEU A 91 -3.05 -11.11 19.69
CA LEU A 91 -4.46 -11.13 20.06
C LEU A 91 -4.95 -12.56 20.39
N PRO A 92 -4.72 -13.59 19.55
CA PRO A 92 -4.99 -14.99 19.90
C PRO A 92 -4.33 -15.46 21.19
N SER A 93 -3.06 -15.08 21.43
CA SER A 93 -2.29 -15.50 22.60
C SER A 93 -2.67 -14.75 23.87
N GLY A 94 -3.58 -13.78 23.80
CA GLY A 94 -3.99 -12.93 24.93
C GLY A 94 -2.92 -11.92 25.39
N ARG A 95 -1.84 -11.71 24.62
CA ARG A 95 -0.81 -10.69 24.93
C ARG A 95 -1.34 -9.27 24.74
N ILE A 96 -2.34 -9.10 23.90
CA ILE A 96 -3.16 -7.89 23.78
C ILE A 96 -4.64 -8.27 23.86
N GLU A 97 -5.46 -7.44 24.51
CA GLU A 97 -6.89 -7.68 24.65
C GLU A 97 -7.65 -7.10 23.46
N GLU A 98 -8.82 -7.68 23.14
CA GLU A 98 -9.68 -7.14 22.07
C GLU A 98 -10.11 -5.69 22.33
N ALA A 99 -10.37 -5.34 23.60
CA ALA A 99 -10.68 -3.97 24.00
C ALA A 99 -9.53 -2.99 23.68
N ASP A 100 -8.28 -3.44 23.77
CA ASP A 100 -7.10 -2.63 23.42
C ASP A 100 -7.07 -2.36 21.91
N ILE A 101 -7.36 -3.38 21.09
CA ILE A 101 -7.40 -3.25 19.63
C ILE A 101 -8.55 -2.33 19.19
N VAL A 102 -9.75 -2.51 19.75
CA VAL A 102 -10.92 -1.66 19.45
C VAL A 102 -10.65 -0.20 19.84
N PHE A 103 -10.07 0.03 21.02
CA PHE A 103 -9.70 1.36 21.45
C PHE A 103 -8.61 1.97 20.56
N SER A 104 -7.57 1.20 20.24
CA SER A 104 -6.50 1.62 19.31
C SER A 104 -7.04 1.97 17.94
N LEU A 105 -7.98 1.19 17.41
CA LEU A 105 -8.61 1.42 16.11
C LEU A 105 -9.39 2.73 16.11
N ARG A 106 -10.14 3.03 17.16
CA ARG A 106 -10.84 4.32 17.31
C ARG A 106 -9.85 5.48 17.36
N VAL A 107 -8.80 5.36 18.17
CA VAL A 107 -7.76 6.40 18.27
C VAL A 107 -7.08 6.59 16.92
N ALA A 108 -6.63 5.52 16.26
CA ALA A 108 -6.00 5.59 14.94
C ALA A 108 -6.92 6.20 13.88
N SER A 109 -8.22 5.88 13.91
CA SER A 109 -9.21 6.45 12.99
C SER A 109 -9.41 7.95 13.24
N ILE A 110 -9.44 8.39 14.50
CA ILE A 110 -9.50 9.82 14.87
C ILE A 110 -8.22 10.53 14.46
N LEU A 111 -7.05 9.93 14.70
CA LEU A 111 -5.75 10.47 14.32
C LEU A 111 -5.60 10.60 12.80
N PHE A 112 -6.18 9.66 12.04
CA PHE A 112 -6.27 9.75 10.59
C PHE A 112 -7.24 10.86 10.15
N LEU A 113 -8.45 10.91 10.71
CA LEU A 113 -9.49 11.83 10.23
C LEU A 113 -9.29 13.29 10.67
N ALA A 114 -8.88 13.53 11.92
CA ALA A 114 -8.90 14.86 12.52
C ALA A 114 -8.06 15.91 11.76
N PRO A 115 -6.81 15.63 11.32
CA PRO A 115 -6.05 16.59 10.53
C PRO A 115 -6.71 16.93 9.18
N ASN A 116 -7.46 15.98 8.60
CA ASN A 116 -8.10 16.13 7.30
C ASN A 116 -9.37 17.01 7.37
N LEU A 117 -9.91 17.29 8.56
CA LEU A 117 -11.05 18.18 8.76
C LEU A 117 -10.72 19.66 8.52
N ALA A 118 -9.44 20.00 8.29
CA ALA A 118 -9.01 21.36 8.00
C ALA A 118 -9.55 21.92 6.67
N SER A 119 -9.98 21.05 5.75
CA SER A 119 -10.59 21.44 4.46
C SER A 119 -11.69 20.45 4.06
N PRO A 120 -12.80 20.90 3.45
CA PRO A 120 -13.83 19.99 2.93
C PRO A 120 -13.29 18.95 1.94
N ALA A 121 -12.29 19.32 1.14
CA ALA A 121 -11.70 18.42 0.13
C ALA A 121 -10.94 17.25 0.78
N THR A 122 -10.07 17.54 1.75
CA THR A 122 -9.30 16.52 2.47
C THR A 122 -10.20 15.71 3.38
N ALA A 123 -11.22 16.33 4.01
CA ALA A 123 -12.20 15.62 4.82
C ALA A 123 -12.99 14.61 3.99
N LEU A 124 -13.42 14.99 2.79
CA LEU A 124 -14.13 14.09 1.88
C LEU A 124 -13.22 12.95 1.39
N ALA A 125 -11.98 13.24 1.01
CA ALA A 125 -11.03 12.22 0.58
C ALA A 125 -10.73 11.20 1.70
N ALA A 126 -10.46 11.68 2.91
CA ALA A 126 -10.25 10.84 4.09
C ALA A 126 -11.51 10.03 4.44
N ALA A 127 -12.70 10.63 4.35
CA ALA A 127 -13.96 9.92 4.59
C ALA A 127 -14.23 8.84 3.54
N LEU A 128 -13.89 9.06 2.27
CA LEU A 128 -14.06 8.08 1.20
C LEU A 128 -13.13 6.88 1.40
N VAL A 129 -11.85 7.10 1.69
CA VAL A 129 -10.89 6.00 1.89
C VAL A 129 -11.17 5.22 3.18
N LEU A 130 -11.55 5.91 4.26
CA LEU A 130 -11.98 5.25 5.51
C LEU A 130 -13.32 4.52 5.34
N GLY A 131 -14.27 5.14 4.62
CA GLY A 131 -15.54 4.52 4.26
C GLY A 131 -15.35 3.23 3.47
N TRP A 132 -14.42 3.22 2.50
CA TRP A 132 -14.07 2.01 1.76
C TRP A 132 -13.47 0.92 2.66
N ALA A 133 -12.56 1.27 3.58
CA ALA A 133 -12.04 0.32 4.57
C ALA A 133 -13.15 -0.30 5.43
N LEU A 134 -14.10 0.52 5.89
CA LEU A 134 -15.24 0.06 6.69
C LEU A 134 -16.18 -0.85 5.86
N LEU A 135 -16.40 -0.50 4.59
CA LEU A 135 -17.14 -1.35 3.67
C LEU A 135 -16.44 -2.69 3.52
N MET A 136 -15.12 -2.72 3.30
CA MET A 136 -14.36 -3.97 3.20
C MET A 136 -14.67 -4.86 4.41
N VAL A 137 -14.58 -4.34 5.65
CA VAL A 137 -14.99 -5.05 6.88
C VAL A 137 -16.42 -5.60 6.83
N ARG A 138 -17.37 -4.87 6.23
CA ARG A 138 -18.75 -5.35 6.09
C ARG A 138 -18.91 -6.46 5.03
N TRP A 139 -18.27 -6.33 3.88
CA TRP A 139 -18.26 -7.35 2.81
C TRP A 139 -17.58 -8.65 3.27
N PHE A 140 -16.74 -8.58 4.31
CA PHE A 140 -16.13 -9.75 4.94
C PHE A 140 -17.10 -10.62 5.76
N PHE A 141 -18.27 -10.13 6.19
CA PHE A 141 -19.27 -10.97 6.87
C PHE A 141 -20.01 -11.93 5.92
N VAL A 142 -19.51 -12.10 4.69
CA VAL A 142 -19.91 -13.17 3.78
C VAL A 142 -18.70 -14.07 3.41
N PRO A 143 -18.03 -14.71 4.40
CA PRO A 143 -16.77 -15.43 4.16
C PRO A 143 -16.95 -16.62 3.22
N ALA A 144 -18.14 -17.24 3.23
CA ALA A 144 -18.50 -18.35 2.36
C ALA A 144 -18.39 -18.00 0.86
N ILE A 145 -18.62 -16.73 0.49
CA ILE A 145 -18.49 -16.26 -0.89
C ILE A 145 -17.07 -15.75 -1.16
N MET A 146 -16.45 -15.04 -0.21
CA MET A 146 -15.17 -14.36 -0.44
C MET A 146 -13.95 -15.29 -0.38
N ARG A 147 -13.88 -16.18 0.62
CA ARG A 147 -12.74 -17.08 0.84
C ARG A 147 -12.40 -17.98 -0.37
N PRO A 148 -13.37 -18.58 -1.08
CA PRO A 148 -13.04 -19.37 -2.27
C PRO A 148 -12.73 -18.51 -3.51
N ASN A 149 -13.14 -17.24 -3.54
CA ASN A 149 -13.04 -16.38 -4.72
C ASN A 149 -11.92 -15.35 -4.59
N LEU A 150 -10.69 -15.77 -4.89
CA LEU A 150 -9.51 -14.89 -4.85
C LEU A 150 -9.65 -13.66 -5.76
N LEU A 151 -10.21 -13.80 -6.96
CA LEU A 151 -10.41 -12.69 -7.90
C LEU A 151 -11.43 -11.67 -7.40
N LEU A 152 -12.51 -12.14 -6.76
CA LEU A 152 -13.52 -11.26 -6.16
C LEU A 152 -12.94 -10.52 -4.96
N THR A 153 -12.15 -11.21 -4.12
CA THR A 153 -11.42 -10.60 -3.02
C THR A 153 -10.45 -9.54 -3.55
N LEU A 154 -9.70 -9.85 -4.61
CA LEU A 154 -8.82 -8.88 -5.26
C LEU A 154 -9.62 -7.66 -5.76
N ALA A 155 -10.69 -7.86 -6.52
CA ALA A 155 -11.48 -6.76 -7.10
C ALA A 155 -12.11 -5.84 -6.04
N THR A 156 -12.53 -6.38 -4.90
CA THR A 156 -13.19 -5.63 -3.82
C THR A 156 -12.20 -4.94 -2.86
N HIS A 157 -11.01 -5.52 -2.66
CA HIS A 157 -10.04 -5.03 -1.67
C HIS A 157 -8.97 -4.14 -2.29
N ASN A 158 -8.57 -4.45 -3.52
CA ASN A 158 -7.48 -3.76 -4.18
C ASN A 158 -7.74 -2.27 -4.48
N PRO A 159 -9.00 -1.78 -4.67
CA PRO A 159 -9.29 -0.36 -4.78
C PRO A 159 -8.85 0.50 -3.59
N ILE A 160 -8.56 -0.09 -2.43
CA ILE A 160 -8.06 0.66 -1.28
C ILE A 160 -6.73 1.37 -1.55
N VAL A 161 -5.88 0.80 -2.41
CA VAL A 161 -4.58 1.37 -2.76
C VAL A 161 -4.73 2.66 -3.59
N PRO A 162 -5.45 2.68 -4.73
CA PRO A 162 -5.62 3.90 -5.50
C PRO A 162 -6.45 4.94 -4.75
N LEU A 163 -7.39 4.53 -3.88
CA LEU A 163 -8.12 5.46 -3.00
C LEU A 163 -7.18 6.14 -2.00
N LEU A 164 -6.27 5.39 -1.37
CA LEU A 164 -5.24 5.99 -0.52
C LEU A 164 -4.33 6.92 -1.33
N ALA A 165 -3.86 6.51 -2.52
CA ALA A 165 -3.02 7.37 -3.35
C ALA A 165 -3.74 8.66 -3.79
N LEU A 166 -5.04 8.59 -4.07
CA LEU A 166 -5.89 9.76 -4.35
C LEU A 166 -6.05 10.67 -3.13
N ASP A 167 -6.25 10.09 -1.94
CA ASP A 167 -6.25 10.85 -0.68
C ASP A 167 -4.96 11.65 -0.52
N LEU A 168 -3.81 11.02 -0.74
CA LEU A 168 -2.51 11.70 -0.68
C LEU A 168 -2.38 12.82 -1.73
N VAL A 169 -2.88 12.60 -2.95
CA VAL A 169 -2.91 13.65 -3.99
C VAL A 169 -3.77 14.84 -3.55
N VAL A 170 -4.95 14.60 -2.97
CA VAL A 170 -5.85 15.66 -2.48
C VAL A 170 -5.23 16.42 -1.31
N VAL A 171 -4.60 15.71 -0.36
CA VAL A 171 -3.87 16.30 0.76
C VAL A 171 -2.74 17.20 0.28
N VAL A 172 -1.95 16.73 -0.69
CA VAL A 172 -0.87 17.54 -1.26
C VAL A 172 -1.45 18.75 -2.00
N ALA A 173 -2.47 18.57 -2.83
CA ALA A 173 -3.11 19.68 -3.54
C ALA A 173 -3.61 20.78 -2.59
N ALA A 174 -4.28 20.39 -1.49
CA ALA A 174 -4.76 21.32 -0.48
C ALA A 174 -3.61 22.05 0.22
N GLY A 175 -2.54 21.34 0.59
CA GLY A 175 -1.36 21.93 1.23
C GLY A 175 -0.57 22.89 0.32
N GLU A 176 -0.52 22.60 -0.98
CA GLU A 176 0.04 23.48 -2.01
C GLU A 176 -0.94 24.58 -2.47
N ARG A 177 -2.13 24.68 -1.83
CA ARG A 177 -3.19 25.65 -2.14
C ARG A 177 -3.67 25.59 -3.60
N ILE A 178 -3.64 24.42 -4.22
CA ILE A 178 -4.19 24.16 -5.55
C ILE A 178 -5.64 23.69 -5.39
N PRO A 179 -6.65 24.45 -5.86
CA PRO A 179 -8.02 23.98 -5.84
C PRO A 179 -8.18 22.72 -6.70
N LEU A 180 -9.05 21.78 -6.29
CA LEU A 180 -9.24 20.51 -7.02
C LEU A 180 -9.65 20.70 -8.49
N ALA A 181 -10.33 21.80 -8.83
CA ALA A 181 -10.67 22.13 -10.21
C ALA A 181 -9.45 22.47 -11.08
N HIS A 182 -8.34 22.91 -10.48
CA HIS A 182 -7.09 23.26 -11.15
C HIS A 182 -6.04 22.14 -11.09
N VAL A 183 -6.34 21.04 -10.41
CA VAL A 183 -5.48 19.86 -10.43
C VAL A 183 -5.41 19.32 -11.85
N ARG A 184 -4.20 19.11 -12.36
CA ARG A 184 -3.99 18.42 -13.64
C ARG A 184 -4.25 16.92 -13.44
N TRP A 185 -5.53 16.53 -13.53
CA TRP A 185 -5.99 15.19 -13.17
C TRP A 185 -5.39 14.08 -14.03
N VAL A 186 -5.18 14.29 -15.33
CA VAL A 186 -4.62 13.24 -16.20
C VAL A 186 -3.26 12.73 -15.69
N PRO A 187 -2.22 13.57 -15.53
CA PRO A 187 -0.94 13.08 -14.98
C PRO A 187 -1.03 12.67 -13.49
N ALA A 188 -1.93 13.26 -12.70
CA ALA A 188 -2.15 12.83 -11.31
C ALA A 188 -2.76 11.42 -11.22
N LEU A 189 -3.70 11.08 -12.11
CA LEU A 189 -4.28 9.75 -12.21
C LEU A 189 -3.28 8.73 -12.76
N LEU A 190 -2.37 9.14 -13.65
CA LEU A 190 -1.24 8.30 -14.06
C LEU A 190 -0.29 8.00 -12.89
N LEU A 191 0.01 8.98 -12.04
CA LEU A 191 0.75 8.76 -10.79
C LEU A 191 0.02 7.74 -9.89
N VAL A 192 -1.29 7.91 -9.68
CA VAL A 192 -2.10 6.95 -8.90
C VAL A 192 -2.06 5.55 -9.52
N ALA A 193 -2.21 5.44 -10.84
CA ALA A 193 -2.16 4.18 -11.56
C ALA A 193 -0.76 3.53 -11.47
N MET A 194 0.31 4.31 -11.48
CA MET A 194 1.68 3.83 -11.31
C MET A 194 1.89 3.22 -9.92
N VAL A 195 1.40 3.88 -8.85
CA VAL A 195 1.44 3.39 -7.46
C VAL A 195 0.55 2.15 -7.29
N TRP A 196 -0.64 2.17 -7.89
CA TRP A 196 -1.54 1.02 -7.87
C TRP A 196 -0.91 -0.20 -8.54
N ALA A 197 -0.30 -0.01 -9.72
CA ALA A 197 0.29 -1.09 -10.50
C ALA A 197 1.46 -1.79 -9.77
N ILE A 198 2.30 -1.05 -9.02
CA ILE A 198 3.35 -1.68 -8.19
C ILE A 198 2.76 -2.50 -7.04
N SER A 199 1.70 -2.01 -6.37
CA SER A 199 1.05 -2.74 -5.28
C SER A 199 0.26 -3.94 -5.79
N PHE A 200 -0.38 -3.82 -6.96
CA PHE A 200 -1.06 -4.92 -7.63
C PHE A 200 -0.07 -6.02 -8.01
N ALA A 201 1.05 -5.66 -8.64
CA ALA A 201 2.11 -6.61 -8.96
C ALA A 201 2.62 -7.34 -7.71
N TRP A 202 2.83 -6.62 -6.61
CA TRP A 202 3.24 -7.21 -5.33
C TRP A 202 2.19 -8.17 -4.76
N GLU A 203 0.90 -7.81 -4.81
CA GLU A 203 -0.21 -8.66 -4.33
C GLU A 203 -0.30 -9.96 -5.13
N ILE A 204 -0.10 -9.91 -6.46
CA ILE A 204 -0.02 -11.12 -7.28
C ILE A 204 1.24 -11.92 -6.92
N ALA A 205 2.41 -11.28 -6.96
CA ALA A 205 3.71 -11.93 -6.80
C ALA A 205 3.87 -12.65 -5.45
N ARG A 206 3.34 -12.10 -4.36
CA ARG A 206 3.41 -12.74 -3.03
C ARG A 206 2.55 -13.99 -2.89
N LYS A 207 1.62 -14.21 -3.82
CA LYS A 207 0.69 -15.35 -3.86
C LYS A 207 0.96 -16.29 -5.04
N ILE A 208 2.10 -16.14 -5.73
CA ILE A 208 2.59 -17.12 -6.71
C ILE A 208 3.39 -18.19 -5.95
N ARG A 209 3.12 -19.46 -6.24
CA ARG A 209 3.83 -20.60 -5.66
C ARG A 209 4.38 -21.52 -6.75
N SER A 210 5.44 -22.26 -6.40
CA SER A 210 5.88 -23.40 -7.21
C SER A 210 4.95 -24.60 -7.01
N ALA A 211 4.97 -25.57 -7.93
CA ALA A 211 4.09 -26.75 -7.85
C ALA A 211 4.29 -27.57 -6.56
N ALA A 212 5.51 -27.54 -5.99
CA ALA A 212 5.84 -28.22 -4.75
C ALA A 212 5.36 -27.47 -3.49
N GLU A 213 4.99 -26.20 -3.59
CA GLU A 213 4.51 -25.35 -2.49
C GLU A 213 2.99 -25.12 -2.53
N GLU A 214 2.32 -25.61 -3.58
CA GLU A 214 0.87 -25.54 -3.68
C GLU A 214 0.23 -26.39 -2.58
N ASN A 215 -0.77 -25.82 -1.92
CA ASN A 215 -1.54 -26.50 -0.89
C ASN A 215 -3.03 -26.21 -1.11
N GLU A 216 -3.89 -26.51 -0.14
CA GLU A 216 -5.33 -26.27 -0.26
C GLU A 216 -5.71 -24.80 -0.45
N TYR A 217 -4.82 -23.85 -0.13
CA TYR A 217 -5.05 -22.43 -0.31
C TYR A 217 -5.12 -22.05 -1.80
N VAL A 218 -6.12 -21.23 -2.17
CA VAL A 218 -6.27 -20.76 -3.56
C VAL A 218 -5.22 -19.69 -3.85
N THR A 219 -4.31 -19.99 -4.77
CA THR A 219 -3.24 -19.09 -5.25
C THR A 219 -3.53 -18.60 -6.67
N TYR A 220 -2.89 -17.51 -7.10
CA TYR A 220 -3.01 -17.06 -8.49
C TYR A 220 -2.37 -18.06 -9.46
N SER A 221 -1.30 -18.74 -9.04
CA SER A 221 -0.66 -19.81 -9.82
C SER A 221 -1.56 -21.02 -10.03
N ARG A 222 -2.46 -21.31 -9.07
CA ARG A 222 -3.48 -22.36 -9.22
C ARG A 222 -4.64 -21.95 -10.12
N LEU A 223 -5.09 -20.69 -10.04
CA LEU A 223 -6.22 -20.19 -10.85
C LEU A 223 -5.84 -19.90 -12.31
N LEU A 224 -4.69 -19.26 -12.53
CA LEU A 224 -4.26 -18.77 -13.85
C LEU A 224 -3.16 -19.64 -14.49
N GLY A 225 -2.73 -20.68 -13.77
CA GLY A 225 -1.48 -21.37 -14.06
C GLY A 225 -0.25 -20.53 -13.67
N ARG A 226 0.88 -21.20 -13.43
CA ARG A 226 2.15 -20.53 -13.08
C ARG A 226 2.54 -19.43 -14.07
N ARG A 227 2.49 -19.75 -15.37
CA ARG A 227 2.84 -18.81 -16.45
C ARG A 227 1.90 -17.61 -16.48
N GLY A 228 0.59 -17.82 -16.33
CA GLY A 228 -0.39 -16.74 -16.31
C GLY A 228 -0.22 -15.81 -15.11
N ALA A 229 0.01 -16.36 -13.92
CA ALA A 229 0.21 -15.55 -12.72
C ALA A 229 1.51 -14.72 -12.77
N VAL A 230 2.60 -15.31 -13.26
CA VAL A 230 3.87 -14.59 -13.48
C VAL A 230 3.70 -13.50 -14.54
N ALA A 231 3.04 -13.81 -15.66
CA ALA A 231 2.77 -12.84 -16.72
C ALA A 231 1.92 -11.66 -16.22
N LEU A 232 0.92 -11.92 -15.38
CA LEU A 232 0.08 -10.87 -14.79
C LEU A 232 0.89 -9.93 -13.88
N ALA A 233 1.74 -10.48 -13.00
CA ALA A 233 2.62 -9.69 -12.14
C ALA A 233 3.63 -8.87 -12.98
N ALA A 234 4.25 -9.50 -13.98
CA ALA A 234 5.20 -8.84 -14.88
C ALA A 234 4.55 -7.74 -15.73
N ALA A 235 3.33 -7.97 -16.22
CA ALA A 235 2.56 -6.98 -16.97
C ALA A 235 2.24 -5.77 -16.10
N ALA A 236 1.80 -5.95 -14.86
CA ALA A 236 1.53 -4.85 -13.93
C ALA A 236 2.80 -4.01 -13.64
N GLN A 237 3.95 -4.66 -13.42
CA GLN A 237 5.22 -3.93 -13.26
C GLN A 237 5.60 -3.17 -14.54
N THR A 238 5.36 -3.75 -15.70
CA THR A 238 5.63 -3.12 -17.01
C THR A 238 4.70 -1.94 -17.28
N VAL A 239 3.43 -2.02 -16.89
CA VAL A 239 2.50 -0.88 -16.94
C VAL A 239 3.02 0.26 -16.05
N SER A 240 3.43 -0.05 -14.82
CA SER A 240 4.04 0.94 -13.92
C SER A 240 5.30 1.57 -14.54
N PHE A 241 6.16 0.76 -15.16
CA PHE A 241 7.38 1.23 -15.84
C PHE A 241 7.05 2.18 -17.00
N ALA A 242 6.12 1.78 -17.87
CA ALA A 242 5.70 2.58 -19.02
C ALA A 242 5.11 3.93 -18.60
N ILE A 243 4.25 3.93 -17.57
CA ILE A 243 3.72 5.18 -16.99
C ILE A 243 4.86 6.02 -16.42
N GLY A 244 5.80 5.41 -15.69
CA GLY A 244 6.97 6.09 -15.14
C GLY A 244 7.82 6.77 -16.21
N LEU A 245 8.13 6.08 -17.31
CA LEU A 245 8.88 6.68 -18.44
C LEU A 245 8.13 7.82 -19.11
N TYR A 246 6.81 7.68 -19.26
CA TYR A 246 5.97 8.76 -19.77
C TYR A 246 5.99 9.98 -18.84
N LEU A 247 5.85 9.79 -17.52
CA LEU A 247 5.92 10.87 -16.53
C LEU A 247 7.31 11.52 -16.47
N TRP A 248 8.38 10.72 -16.54
CA TRP A 248 9.75 11.23 -16.63
C TRP A 248 9.92 12.19 -17.79
N ARG A 249 9.53 11.77 -19.00
CA ARG A 249 9.69 12.58 -20.21
C ARG A 249 8.75 13.79 -20.23
N SER A 250 7.50 13.62 -19.79
CA SER A 250 6.50 14.70 -19.83
C SER A 250 6.67 15.77 -18.75
N LEU A 251 7.29 15.42 -17.62
CA LEU A 251 7.53 16.34 -16.50
C LEU A 251 8.99 16.81 -16.40
N GLY A 252 9.85 16.36 -17.32
CA GLY A 252 11.28 16.66 -17.33
C GLY A 252 11.95 16.28 -16.01
N LEU A 253 11.69 15.07 -15.48
CA LEU A 253 12.31 14.62 -14.24
C LEU A 253 13.80 14.32 -14.45
N HIS A 254 14.59 14.41 -13.40
CA HIS A 254 16.03 14.13 -13.47
C HIS A 254 16.32 12.68 -13.92
N TRP A 255 17.45 12.46 -14.61
CA TRP A 255 17.81 11.17 -15.23
C TRP A 255 17.95 10.00 -14.24
N VAL A 256 18.13 10.29 -12.95
CA VAL A 256 18.10 9.28 -11.88
C VAL A 256 16.77 8.51 -11.87
N PHE A 257 15.66 9.15 -12.25
CA PHE A 257 14.35 8.48 -12.34
C PHE A 257 14.39 7.27 -13.29
N PRO A 258 14.61 7.44 -14.62
CA PRO A 258 14.59 6.32 -15.54
C PRO A 258 15.72 5.32 -15.27
N ALA A 259 16.88 5.76 -14.77
CA ALA A 259 17.97 4.85 -14.41
C ALA A 259 17.57 3.86 -13.32
N LEU A 260 16.98 4.35 -12.22
CA LEU A 260 16.53 3.50 -11.11
C LEU A 260 15.36 2.60 -11.51
N VAL A 261 14.34 3.15 -12.18
CA VAL A 261 13.16 2.36 -12.56
C VAL A 261 13.51 1.31 -13.61
N ALA A 262 14.31 1.64 -14.64
CA ALA A 262 14.69 0.68 -15.67
C ALA A 262 15.56 -0.46 -15.11
N GLY A 263 16.53 -0.13 -14.24
CA GLY A 263 17.36 -1.15 -13.58
C GLY A 263 16.53 -2.08 -12.70
N ALA A 264 15.63 -1.53 -11.88
CA ALA A 264 14.75 -2.32 -11.03
C ALA A 264 13.74 -3.16 -11.84
N TRP A 265 13.20 -2.61 -12.92
CA TRP A 265 12.30 -3.34 -13.83
C TRP A 265 13.03 -4.51 -14.49
N ALA A 266 14.23 -4.30 -15.02
CA ALA A 266 15.05 -5.36 -15.62
C ALA A 266 15.36 -6.47 -14.61
N GLY A 267 15.71 -6.10 -13.36
CA GLY A 267 15.93 -7.06 -12.28
C GLY A 267 14.67 -7.86 -11.93
N ALA A 268 13.50 -7.22 -11.90
CA ALA A 268 12.22 -7.89 -11.68
C ALA A 268 11.85 -8.84 -12.84
N MET A 269 12.04 -8.42 -14.09
CA MET A 269 11.78 -9.26 -15.27
C MET A 269 12.70 -10.48 -15.31
N TRP A 270 13.98 -10.30 -14.96
CA TRP A 270 14.91 -11.42 -14.83
C TRP A 270 14.48 -12.41 -13.74
N ALA A 271 14.00 -11.93 -12.59
CA ALA A 271 13.46 -12.79 -11.55
C ALA A 271 12.24 -13.60 -12.00
N HIS A 272 11.32 -12.97 -12.75
CA HIS A 272 10.18 -13.66 -13.36
C HIS A 272 10.62 -14.74 -14.35
N ALA A 273 11.53 -14.40 -15.26
CA ALA A 273 12.06 -15.35 -16.25
C ALA A 273 12.75 -16.54 -15.57
N ARG A 274 13.60 -16.27 -14.56
CA ARG A 274 14.29 -17.31 -13.79
C ARG A 274 13.29 -18.24 -13.09
N PHE A 275 12.25 -17.69 -12.47
CA PHE A 275 11.22 -18.50 -11.80
C PHE A 275 10.43 -19.39 -12.78
N LEU A 276 10.27 -18.97 -14.03
CA LEU A 276 9.61 -19.79 -15.05
C LEU A 276 10.47 -20.97 -15.52
N ILE A 277 11.80 -20.77 -15.57
CA ILE A 277 12.79 -21.77 -15.99
C ILE A 277 13.06 -22.78 -14.88
N ASP A 278 13.33 -22.31 -13.66
CA ASP A 278 13.68 -23.14 -12.50
C ASP A 278 12.81 -22.80 -11.27
N PRO A 279 11.60 -23.39 -11.19
CA PRO A 279 10.65 -23.15 -10.11
C PRO A 279 11.02 -23.97 -8.87
N SER A 280 11.81 -23.42 -7.93
CA SER A 280 12.22 -24.16 -6.73
C SER A 280 11.56 -23.71 -5.42
N PRO A 281 11.36 -24.60 -4.42
CA PRO A 281 10.68 -24.27 -3.15
C PRO A 281 11.45 -23.32 -2.24
N ALA A 282 12.76 -23.16 -2.46
CA ALA A 282 13.57 -22.14 -1.77
C ALA A 282 13.20 -20.70 -2.20
N THR A 283 12.15 -20.55 -3.03
CA THR A 283 11.85 -19.34 -3.79
C THR A 283 10.39 -18.88 -3.70
N PRO A 284 10.00 -18.27 -2.57
CA PRO A 284 9.05 -17.16 -2.57
C PRO A 284 9.59 -15.92 -3.34
N LYS A 285 10.52 -16.12 -4.31
CA LYS A 285 11.44 -15.14 -4.89
C LYS A 285 10.79 -14.07 -5.72
N LEU A 286 9.50 -14.08 -6.03
CA LEU A 286 8.88 -12.97 -6.78
C LEU A 286 8.38 -11.85 -5.86
N ARG A 287 8.12 -12.15 -4.58
CA ARG A 287 7.74 -11.14 -3.59
C ARG A 287 8.84 -10.10 -3.39
N ARG A 288 10.08 -10.52 -3.10
CA ARG A 288 11.20 -9.60 -2.81
C ARG A 288 11.56 -8.69 -4.00
N PRO A 289 11.67 -9.18 -5.25
CA PRO A 289 11.82 -8.34 -6.43
C PRO A 289 10.63 -7.41 -6.66
N ALA A 290 9.40 -7.84 -6.37
CA ALA A 290 8.25 -6.94 -6.43
C ALA A 290 8.32 -5.82 -5.38
N GLU A 291 8.73 -6.13 -4.14
CA GLU A 291 8.99 -5.14 -3.08
C GLU A 291 10.14 -4.20 -3.48
N GLY A 292 11.26 -4.74 -3.97
CA GLY A 292 12.41 -3.98 -4.44
C GLY A 292 12.05 -3.06 -5.61
N TYR A 293 11.25 -3.53 -6.57
CA TYR A 293 10.74 -2.72 -7.67
C TYR A 293 9.82 -1.59 -7.16
N ALA A 294 8.89 -1.90 -6.24
CA ALA A 294 8.02 -0.89 -5.64
C ALA A 294 8.82 0.21 -4.92
N VAL A 295 9.79 -0.19 -4.09
CA VAL A 295 10.69 0.75 -3.39
C VAL A 295 11.49 1.57 -4.39
N ALA A 296 12.04 0.95 -5.44
CA ALA A 296 12.80 1.67 -6.47
C ALA A 296 11.95 2.68 -7.24
N VAL A 297 10.70 2.36 -7.58
CA VAL A 297 9.76 3.29 -8.23
C VAL A 297 9.47 4.50 -7.33
N LEU A 298 9.19 4.28 -6.04
CA LEU A 298 8.92 5.38 -5.11
C LEU A 298 10.18 6.22 -4.84
N LEU A 299 11.35 5.59 -4.70
CA LEU A 299 12.63 6.29 -4.56
C LEU A 299 12.97 7.10 -5.80
N ALA A 300 12.78 6.54 -7.00
CA ALA A 300 12.97 7.21 -8.27
C ALA A 300 12.04 8.42 -8.40
N ALA A 301 10.76 8.26 -8.07
CA ALA A 301 9.78 9.35 -8.06
C ALA A 301 10.17 10.48 -7.10
N ALA A 302 10.59 10.15 -5.88
CA ALA A 302 11.08 11.14 -4.92
C ALA A 302 12.37 11.81 -5.45
N ALA A 303 13.43 11.06 -5.71
CA ALA A 303 14.72 11.62 -6.13
C ALA A 303 14.63 12.39 -7.47
N GLY A 304 13.93 11.84 -8.45
CA GLY A 304 13.79 12.42 -9.79
C GLY A 304 12.98 13.71 -9.83
N SER A 305 12.08 13.93 -8.85
CA SER A 305 11.33 15.18 -8.72
C SER A 305 12.06 16.23 -7.88
N TRP A 306 13.05 15.82 -7.09
CA TRP A 306 13.81 16.70 -6.19
C TRP A 306 15.06 17.28 -6.84
N LEU A 307 15.74 16.46 -7.63
CA LEU A 307 16.99 16.87 -8.27
C LEU A 307 16.70 17.85 -9.42
N PRO A 308 17.58 18.86 -9.62
CA PRO A 308 17.48 19.74 -10.77
C PRO A 308 17.64 18.93 -12.06
N SER A 309 16.76 19.17 -13.04
CA SER A 309 16.73 18.49 -14.33
C SER A 309 17.88 18.89 -15.24
#